data_AF-A0A6A4G9E5-F1
#
_entry.id   AF-A0A6A4G9E5-F1
#
_cell.length_a   1.000
_cell.length_b   1.000
_cell.length_c   1.000
_cell.angle_alpha   90.00
_cell.angle_beta   90.00
_cell.angle_gamma   90.00
#
_symmetry.space_group_name_H-M   'P 1'
#
loop_
_entity.id
_entity.type
_entity.pdbx_description
1 polymer ?
#
loop_
_entity_poly.entity_id
_entity_poly.type
_entity_poly.pdbx_seq_one_letter_code
_entity_poly.pdbx_strand_id
1 'polypeptide(L)'
;MSWILHLWVLLALVLSPLDACMLDGSDTGECTEPTDFDLLLPFCKAVVPYTACLPRYQALWFNHSALTKDRFVEQMFNKLLIQRKIYETNTSMSDDDTDEWGGSRSITPRFTDNADCENAFRNYFCWLNFPRCDSEGRSLLLCRSVCENFMTSCQYSSDLWRCGDPQYVNARSPEISTTWIDQKLVYYRAPYPGSPFKDNAVDPDTNKPLVVCTPSLENTGRRCFGGASRVVLGFLAAALWLVAYR
;
A
#
# COMPACT_ATOMS: atom_id res chain seq x y z
N MET A 1 34.09 -14.38 -33.51
CA MET A 1 33.83 -14.73 -32.09
C MET A 1 33.59 -13.52 -31.17
N SER A 2 34.05 -12.30 -31.48
CA SER A 2 33.87 -11.11 -30.60
C SER A 2 32.47 -10.46 -30.66
N TRP A 3 31.75 -10.54 -31.79
CA TRP A 3 30.42 -9.93 -31.96
C TRP A 3 29.32 -10.56 -31.11
N ILE A 4 29.43 -11.86 -30.81
CA ILE A 4 28.46 -12.59 -29.98
C ILE A 4 28.53 -12.08 -28.54
N LEU A 5 29.73 -11.85 -28.00
CA LEU A 5 29.91 -11.31 -26.64
C LEU A 5 29.34 -9.89 -26.50
N HIS A 6 29.50 -9.04 -27.52
CA HIS A 6 28.91 -7.69 -27.52
C HIS A 6 27.39 -7.72 -27.59
N LEU A 7 26.83 -8.68 -28.33
CA LEU A 7 25.39 -8.90 -28.39
C LEU A 7 24.84 -9.35 -27.02
N TRP A 8 25.52 -10.27 -26.32
CA TRP A 8 25.10 -10.74 -24.98
C TRP A 8 25.21 -9.66 -23.90
N VAL A 9 26.23 -8.78 -23.95
CA VAL A 9 26.36 -7.66 -23.01
C VAL A 9 25.29 -6.59 -23.26
N LEU A 10 25.01 -6.26 -24.53
CA LEU A 10 23.90 -5.36 -24.88
C LEU A 10 22.54 -5.97 -24.52
N LEU A 11 22.33 -7.27 -24.76
CA LEU A 11 21.09 -7.96 -24.40
C LEU A 11 20.91 -8.03 -22.87
N ALA A 12 21.99 -8.24 -22.11
CA ALA A 12 21.95 -8.24 -20.64
C ALA A 12 21.74 -6.84 -20.03
N LEU A 13 22.17 -5.78 -20.71
CA LEU A 13 21.84 -4.39 -20.35
C LEU A 13 20.38 -4.02 -20.67
N VAL A 14 19.80 -4.61 -21.72
CA VAL A 14 18.42 -4.36 -22.16
C VAL A 14 17.39 -5.25 -21.44
N LEU A 15 17.79 -6.44 -20.96
CA LEU A 15 16.93 -7.40 -20.23
C LEU A 15 17.00 -7.23 -18.70
N SER A 16 17.22 -6.01 -18.20
CA SER A 16 16.93 -5.76 -16.79
C SER A 16 15.41 -5.96 -16.60
N PRO A 17 14.94 -6.78 -15.65
CA PRO A 17 13.51 -6.80 -15.36
C PRO A 17 13.12 -5.38 -14.96
N LEU A 18 12.26 -4.77 -15.78
CA LEU A 18 11.60 -3.49 -15.54
C LEU A 18 10.50 -3.68 -14.50
N ASP A 19 10.83 -4.31 -13.38
CA ASP A 19 9.89 -4.49 -12.29
C ASP A 19 9.95 -3.21 -11.45
N ALA A 20 9.11 -2.28 -11.87
CA ALA A 20 8.99 -1.00 -11.23
C ALA A 20 8.03 -1.05 -10.04
N CYS A 21 8.32 -0.21 -9.07
CA CYS A 21 7.44 -0.02 -7.96
C CYS A 21 6.23 0.81 -8.37
N MET A 22 5.06 0.17 -8.43
CA MET A 22 3.84 0.80 -8.89
C MET A 22 3.10 1.48 -7.73
N LEU A 23 2.72 2.74 -7.95
CA LEU A 23 1.78 3.47 -7.10
C LEU A 23 0.48 3.62 -7.87
N ASP A 24 -0.63 3.17 -7.27
CA ASP A 24 -1.96 3.20 -7.89
C ASP A 24 -1.98 2.58 -9.30
N GLY A 25 -1.23 1.49 -9.49
CA GLY A 25 -1.12 0.78 -10.77
C GLY A 25 -0.25 1.48 -11.82
N SER A 26 0.42 2.57 -11.47
CA SER A 26 1.30 3.33 -12.38
C SER A 26 2.76 3.24 -11.94
N ASP A 27 3.67 3.00 -12.90
CA ASP A 27 5.13 3.05 -12.70
C ASP A 27 5.58 4.50 -12.44
N THR A 28 5.44 4.91 -11.19
CA THR A 28 5.78 6.26 -10.72
C THR A 28 6.55 6.23 -9.40
N GLY A 29 6.91 5.03 -8.93
CA GLY A 29 7.53 4.81 -7.63
C GLY A 29 8.93 4.20 -7.72
N GLU A 30 9.66 4.31 -6.61
CA GLU A 30 10.95 3.69 -6.37
C GLU A 30 10.98 3.09 -4.96
N CYS A 31 11.52 1.88 -4.83
CA CYS A 31 11.67 1.22 -3.55
C CYS A 31 12.80 1.89 -2.76
N THR A 32 12.43 2.53 -1.66
CA THR A 32 13.35 3.29 -0.81
C THR A 32 13.41 2.61 0.56
N GLU A 33 14.59 2.58 1.19
CA GLU A 33 14.78 2.00 2.52
C GLU A 33 14.37 2.98 3.63
N PRO A 34 13.93 2.48 4.81
CA PRO A 34 13.54 3.34 5.94
C PRO A 34 14.57 4.39 6.33
N THR A 35 15.86 4.06 6.24
CA THR A 35 16.95 5.00 6.54
C THR A 35 16.98 6.20 5.62
N ASP A 36 16.46 6.06 4.40
CA ASP A 36 16.59 7.05 3.33
C ASP A 36 15.34 7.92 3.20
N PHE A 37 14.20 7.47 3.72
CA PHE A 37 12.94 8.23 3.71
C PHE A 37 12.48 8.73 5.08
N ASP A 38 13.32 8.60 6.09
CA ASP A 38 13.01 8.91 7.48
C ASP A 38 12.57 10.36 7.73
N LEU A 39 13.02 11.30 6.88
CA LEU A 39 12.62 12.71 6.86
C LEU A 39 11.52 13.02 5.83
N LEU A 40 11.24 12.07 4.93
CA LEU A 40 10.28 12.23 3.83
C LEU A 40 8.87 11.81 4.23
N LEU A 41 8.69 10.99 5.27
CA LEU A 41 7.39 10.50 5.74
C LEU A 41 7.07 10.92 7.19
N PRO A 42 7.04 12.22 7.55
CA PRO A 42 6.79 12.64 8.93
C PRO A 42 5.51 12.05 9.54
N PHE A 43 4.44 11.85 8.76
CA PHE A 43 3.18 11.30 9.23
C PHE A 43 3.17 9.77 9.22
N CYS A 44 3.56 9.11 8.13
CA CYS A 44 3.49 7.65 8.02
C CYS A 44 4.71 6.88 8.55
N LYS A 45 5.81 7.54 8.91
CA LYS A 45 7.05 6.88 9.37
C LYS A 45 6.83 5.83 10.47
N ALA A 46 6.01 6.14 11.46
CA ALA A 46 5.79 5.25 12.60
C ALA A 46 5.16 3.89 12.20
N VAL A 47 4.52 3.83 11.02
CA VAL A 47 3.76 2.66 10.57
C VAL A 47 4.38 2.00 9.34
N VAL A 48 5.37 2.63 8.70
CA VAL A 48 6.08 2.11 7.52
C VAL A 48 7.53 1.75 7.90
N PRO A 49 7.78 0.66 8.65
CA PRO A 49 9.12 0.25 9.11
C PRO A 49 9.91 -0.56 8.07
N TYR A 50 9.48 -0.57 6.81
CA TYR A 50 9.96 -1.47 5.76
C TYR A 50 10.34 -0.70 4.50
N THR A 51 11.08 -1.33 3.60
CA THR A 51 11.37 -0.81 2.26
C THR A 51 10.07 -0.54 1.51
N ALA A 52 9.80 0.72 1.21
CA ALA A 52 8.49 1.17 0.74
C ALA A 52 8.57 1.80 -0.65
N CYS A 53 7.46 1.70 -1.37
CA CYS A 53 7.27 2.34 -2.65
C CYS A 53 7.01 3.83 -2.48
N LEU A 54 7.96 4.67 -2.89
CA LEU A 54 7.82 6.12 -2.77
C LEU A 54 7.79 6.80 -4.14
N PRO A 55 7.07 7.93 -4.30
CA PRO A 55 7.10 8.71 -5.53
C PRO A 55 8.52 9.04 -5.98
N ARG A 56 8.88 8.62 -7.19
CA ARG A 56 10.17 8.96 -7.80
C ARG A 56 10.17 10.43 -8.21
N TYR A 57 11.17 11.19 -7.77
CA TYR A 57 11.30 12.58 -8.18
C TYR A 57 11.36 12.73 -9.71
N GLN A 58 10.63 13.69 -10.24
CA GLN A 58 10.59 13.98 -11.67
C GLN A 58 10.52 15.50 -11.92
N ALA A 59 11.33 15.97 -12.87
CA ALA A 59 11.46 17.40 -13.18
C ALA A 59 10.16 18.03 -13.70
N LEU A 60 9.32 17.25 -14.38
CA LEU A 60 8.04 17.72 -14.94
C LEU A 60 6.97 17.93 -13.87
N TRP A 61 7.02 17.17 -12.78
CA TRP A 61 6.05 17.23 -11.68
C TRP A 61 6.77 17.29 -10.35
N PHE A 62 7.26 18.47 -9.98
CA PHE A 62 8.02 18.70 -8.74
C PHE A 62 7.23 18.36 -7.47
N ASN A 63 5.89 18.38 -7.52
CA ASN A 63 5.02 17.98 -6.41
C ASN A 63 4.89 16.46 -6.27
N HIS A 64 5.35 15.66 -7.25
CA HIS A 64 5.37 14.20 -7.17
C HIS A 64 6.58 13.75 -6.33
N SER A 65 6.47 13.95 -5.02
CA SER A 65 7.50 13.60 -4.04
C SER A 65 6.89 12.82 -2.87
N ALA A 66 7.72 12.03 -2.19
CA ALA A 66 7.32 11.32 -0.97
C ALA A 66 6.76 12.26 0.11
N LEU A 67 7.43 13.40 0.34
CA LEU A 67 7.00 14.39 1.32
C LEU A 67 5.63 15.00 0.98
N THR A 68 5.41 15.38 -0.28
CA THR A 68 4.13 15.93 -0.71
C THR A 68 3.02 14.89 -0.59
N LYS A 69 3.30 13.62 -0.95
CA LYS A 69 2.35 12.51 -0.80
C LYS A 69 2.02 12.24 0.66
N ASP A 70 3.02 12.19 1.55
CA ASP A 70 2.81 11.97 2.99
C ASP A 70 1.97 13.09 3.62
N ARG A 71 2.24 14.34 3.24
CA ARG A 71 1.41 15.49 3.64
C ARG A 71 -0.02 15.38 3.12
N PHE A 72 -0.22 14.95 1.88
CA PHE A 72 -1.56 14.70 1.35
C PHE A 72 -2.28 13.61 2.16
N VAL A 73 -1.58 12.53 2.48
CA VAL A 73 -2.11 11.43 3.30
C VAL A 73 -2.51 11.92 4.69
N GLU A 74 -1.67 12.71 5.36
CA GLU A 74 -1.97 13.34 6.64
C GLU A 74 -3.20 14.25 6.56
N GLN A 75 -3.25 15.14 5.55
CA GLN A 75 -4.36 16.07 5.37
C GLN A 75 -5.67 15.35 5.11
N MET A 76 -5.66 14.30 4.28
CA MET A 76 -6.85 13.51 3.98
C MET A 76 -7.29 12.70 5.19
N PHE A 77 -6.37 12.07 5.91
CA PHE A 77 -6.65 11.37 7.16
C PHE A 77 -7.34 12.30 8.16
N ASN A 78 -6.72 13.45 8.44
CA ASN A 78 -7.27 14.44 9.39
C ASN A 78 -8.63 14.95 8.93
N LYS A 79 -8.80 15.25 7.64
CA LYS A 79 -10.08 15.69 7.09
C LYS A 79 -11.18 14.65 7.34
N LEU A 80 -10.94 13.39 6.99
CA LEU A 80 -11.93 12.32 7.14
C LEU A 80 -12.26 12.05 8.61
N LEU A 81 -11.25 12.01 9.47
CA LEU A 81 -11.40 11.76 10.89
C LEU A 81 -12.14 12.89 11.61
N ILE A 82 -11.75 14.14 11.36
CA ILE A 82 -12.40 15.33 11.94
C ILE A 82 -13.85 15.41 11.47
N GLN A 83 -14.08 15.24 10.16
CA GLN A 83 -15.44 15.27 9.61
C GLN A 83 -16.32 14.21 10.27
N ARG A 84 -15.81 12.99 10.46
CA ARG A 84 -16.57 11.93 11.10
C ARG A 84 -16.85 12.22 12.57
N LYS A 85 -15.87 12.69 13.34
CA LYS A 85 -16.05 13.10 14.74
C LYS A 85 -17.06 14.25 14.89
N ILE A 86 -17.10 15.21 13.96
CA ILE A 86 -18.11 16.28 13.97
C ILE A 86 -19.51 15.68 13.88
N TYR A 87 -19.75 14.71 12.99
CA TYR A 87 -21.05 14.06 12.90
C TYR A 87 -21.36 13.20 14.13
N GLU A 88 -20.40 12.44 14.62
CA GLU A 88 -20.58 11.56 15.80
C GLU A 88 -20.82 12.33 17.11
N THR A 89 -20.39 13.59 17.19
CA THR A 89 -20.57 14.46 18.36
C THR A 89 -21.69 15.50 18.20
N ASN A 90 -22.40 15.49 17.06
CA ASN A 90 -23.45 16.45 16.79
C ASN A 90 -24.72 16.11 17.57
N THR A 91 -25.04 16.92 18.58
CA THR A 91 -26.21 16.72 19.43
C THR A 91 -27.52 16.84 18.66
N SER A 92 -27.62 17.75 17.68
CA SER A 92 -28.84 17.88 16.87
C SER A 92 -29.13 16.61 16.06
N MET A 93 -28.09 16.03 15.44
CA MET A 93 -28.24 14.78 14.70
C MET A 93 -28.63 13.61 15.62
N SER A 94 -28.04 13.59 16.83
CA SER A 94 -28.37 12.62 17.87
C SER A 94 -29.81 12.77 18.37
N ASP A 95 -30.26 14.00 18.63
CA ASP A 95 -31.58 14.31 19.17
C ASP A 95 -32.70 14.02 18.14
N ASP A 96 -32.41 14.28 16.86
CA ASP A 96 -33.34 14.08 15.75
C ASP A 96 -33.33 12.65 15.17
N ASP A 97 -32.46 11.75 15.68
CA ASP A 97 -32.20 10.40 15.13
C ASP A 97 -31.91 10.44 13.61
N THR A 98 -31.09 11.41 13.20
CA THR A 98 -30.74 11.64 11.80
C THR A 98 -29.29 11.29 11.49
N ASP A 99 -29.08 10.68 10.32
CA ASP A 99 -27.74 10.38 9.80
C ASP A 99 -27.14 11.58 9.05
N GLU A 100 -25.87 11.48 8.66
CA GLU A 100 -25.17 12.54 7.93
C GLU A 100 -25.77 12.86 6.53
N TRP A 101 -26.75 12.10 6.07
CA TRP A 101 -27.48 12.27 4.81
C TRP A 101 -28.94 12.70 5.01
N GLY A 102 -29.38 12.92 6.27
CA GLY A 102 -30.76 13.27 6.62
C GLY A 102 -31.72 12.08 6.64
N GLY A 103 -31.22 10.85 6.66
CA GLY A 103 -31.99 9.63 6.87
C GLY A 103 -32.33 9.39 8.34
N SER A 104 -33.37 8.60 8.61
CA SER A 104 -33.85 8.28 9.96
C SER A 104 -33.05 7.17 10.63
N ARG A 105 -31.78 7.43 10.96
CA ARG A 105 -30.87 6.50 11.65
C ARG A 105 -29.86 7.26 12.51
N SER A 106 -29.70 6.82 13.75
CA SER A 106 -28.61 7.30 14.61
C SER A 106 -27.23 7.01 14.05
N ILE A 107 -26.35 8.00 14.20
CA ILE A 107 -24.95 7.90 13.84
C ILE A 107 -24.26 6.99 14.84
N THR A 108 -23.69 5.89 14.38
CA THR A 108 -22.84 5.04 15.22
C THR A 108 -21.50 5.75 15.47
N PRO A 109 -21.13 6.06 16.72
CA PRO A 109 -19.82 6.59 17.05
C PRO A 109 -18.76 5.50 16.85
N ARG A 110 -17.71 5.82 16.09
CA ARG A 110 -16.62 4.89 15.77
C ARG A 110 -15.25 5.49 16.05
N PHE A 111 -15.11 6.80 15.86
CA PHE A 111 -13.86 7.53 16.03
C PHE A 111 -13.86 8.37 17.30
N THR A 112 -15.02 8.84 17.78
CA THR A 112 -15.11 9.51 19.08
C THR A 112 -14.70 8.55 20.20
N ASP A 113 -13.72 8.96 21.00
CA ASP A 113 -13.16 8.20 22.13
C ASP A 113 -12.64 6.78 21.80
N ASN A 114 -12.27 6.53 20.54
CA ASN A 114 -11.75 5.24 20.07
C ASN A 114 -10.41 5.39 19.34
N ALA A 115 -9.34 5.49 20.12
CA ALA A 115 -7.97 5.61 19.60
C ALA A 115 -7.56 4.40 18.74
N ASP A 116 -8.10 3.20 19.02
CA ASP A 116 -7.78 2.00 18.24
C ASP A 116 -8.31 2.09 16.81
N CYS A 117 -9.53 2.61 16.61
CA CYS A 117 -10.07 2.87 15.28
C CYS A 117 -9.26 3.95 14.54
N GLU A 118 -8.88 5.05 15.21
CA GLU A 118 -8.06 6.10 14.62
C GLU A 118 -6.69 5.56 14.14
N ASN A 119 -6.04 4.76 15.00
CA ASN A 119 -4.77 4.12 14.68
C ASN A 119 -4.91 3.09 13.57
N ALA A 120 -5.95 2.25 13.60
CA ALA A 120 -6.20 1.27 12.54
C ALA A 120 -6.47 1.94 11.19
N PHE A 121 -7.21 3.06 11.19
CA PHE A 121 -7.45 3.84 9.99
C PHE A 121 -6.17 4.49 9.45
N ARG A 122 -5.35 5.08 10.33
CA ARG A 122 -4.04 5.64 9.98
C ARG A 122 -3.14 4.59 9.35
N ASN A 123 -3.02 3.43 9.98
CA ASN A 123 -2.21 2.31 9.50
C ASN A 123 -2.68 1.85 8.11
N TYR A 124 -3.99 1.59 7.97
CA TYR A 124 -4.60 1.23 6.69
C TYR A 124 -4.28 2.26 5.60
N PHE A 125 -4.47 3.54 5.89
CA PHE A 125 -4.33 4.62 4.92
C PHE A 125 -2.87 4.85 4.52
N CYS A 126 -1.93 4.75 5.46
CA CYS A 126 -0.50 4.82 5.18
C CYS A 126 -0.02 3.63 4.35
N TRP A 127 -0.41 2.39 4.71
CA TRP A 127 0.00 1.19 3.98
C TRP A 127 -0.57 1.12 2.57
N LEU A 128 -1.78 1.66 2.36
CA LEU A 128 -2.37 1.82 1.03
C LEU A 128 -1.52 2.75 0.14
N ASN A 129 -1.00 3.83 0.72
CA ASN A 129 -0.27 4.87 -0.02
C ASN A 129 1.23 4.58 -0.17
N PHE A 130 1.80 3.83 0.77
CA PHE A 130 3.22 3.46 0.83
C PHE A 130 3.35 1.93 0.93
N PRO A 131 3.02 1.21 -0.15
CA PRO A 131 3.08 -0.24 -0.16
C PRO A 131 4.51 -0.73 0.03
N ARG A 132 4.65 -1.90 0.64
CA ARG A 132 5.93 -2.58 0.85
C ARG A 132 6.49 -3.05 -0.49
N CYS A 133 7.80 -3.01 -0.64
CA CYS A 133 8.51 -3.64 -1.74
C CYS A 133 8.93 -5.07 -1.41
N ASP A 134 8.85 -5.97 -2.38
CA ASP A 134 9.53 -7.26 -2.33
C ASP A 134 11.01 -7.13 -2.70
N SER A 135 11.75 -8.25 -2.66
CA SER A 135 13.17 -8.28 -3.04
C SER A 135 13.44 -8.02 -4.52
N GLU A 136 12.39 -8.05 -5.36
CA GLU A 136 12.47 -7.78 -6.79
C GLU A 136 12.15 -6.31 -7.10
N GLY A 137 11.84 -5.49 -6.09
CA GLY A 137 11.53 -4.07 -6.25
C GLY A 137 10.08 -3.78 -6.64
N ARG A 138 9.19 -4.77 -6.53
CA ARG A 138 7.76 -4.59 -6.82
C ARG A 138 7.00 -4.18 -5.58
N SER A 139 6.05 -3.25 -5.74
CA SER A 139 5.09 -2.95 -4.69
C SER A 139 4.13 -4.11 -4.47
N LEU A 140 3.83 -4.37 -3.20
CA LEU A 140 2.96 -5.45 -2.77
C LEU A 140 1.54 -4.95 -2.46
N LEU A 141 0.56 -5.76 -2.81
CA LEU A 141 -0.84 -5.59 -2.41
C LEU A 141 -0.99 -5.55 -0.88
N LEU A 142 -2.07 -4.94 -0.39
CA LEU A 142 -2.38 -4.92 1.03
C LEU A 142 -2.71 -6.32 1.57
N CYS A 143 -2.30 -6.58 2.81
CA CYS A 143 -2.68 -7.80 3.49
C CYS A 143 -4.16 -7.76 3.89
N ARG A 144 -4.88 -8.88 3.80
CA ARG A 144 -6.29 -8.98 4.21
C ARG A 144 -6.50 -8.58 5.68
N SER A 145 -5.56 -8.96 6.53
CA SER A 145 -5.55 -8.62 7.96
C SER A 145 -5.60 -7.12 8.22
N VAL A 146 -5.09 -6.29 7.30
CA VAL A 146 -5.16 -4.83 7.43
C VAL A 146 -6.61 -4.35 7.34
N CYS A 147 -7.34 -4.82 6.32
CA CYS A 147 -8.74 -4.50 6.15
C CYS A 147 -9.57 -5.02 7.33
N GLU A 148 -9.35 -6.26 7.74
CA GLU A 148 -10.07 -6.86 8.87
C GLU A 148 -9.78 -6.13 10.20
N ASN A 149 -8.53 -5.72 10.44
CA ASN A 149 -8.17 -4.94 11.61
C ASN A 149 -8.88 -3.58 11.61
N PHE A 150 -8.88 -2.86 10.48
CA PHE A 150 -9.62 -1.59 10.37
C PHE A 150 -11.12 -1.78 10.65
N MET A 151 -11.75 -2.78 10.04
CA MET A 151 -13.17 -3.05 10.24
C MET A 151 -13.49 -3.44 11.69
N THR A 152 -12.62 -4.21 12.33
CA THR A 152 -12.78 -4.67 13.72
C THR A 152 -12.56 -3.55 14.72
N SER A 153 -11.45 -2.80 14.63
CA SER A 153 -11.13 -1.70 15.54
C SER A 153 -12.17 -0.58 15.50
N CYS A 154 -12.77 -0.35 14.34
CA CYS A 154 -13.86 0.61 14.14
C CYS A 154 -15.26 0.02 14.32
N GLN A 155 -15.35 -1.23 14.82
CA GLN A 155 -16.59 -1.90 15.20
C GLN A 155 -17.64 -1.94 14.07
N TYR A 156 -17.19 -2.08 12.82
CA TYR A 156 -18.10 -2.29 11.70
C TYR A 156 -18.74 -3.67 11.81
N SER A 157 -20.05 -3.72 11.55
CA SER A 157 -20.76 -5.00 11.49
C SER A 157 -20.18 -5.87 10.37
N SER A 158 -20.10 -7.18 10.60
CA SER A 158 -19.42 -8.14 9.71
C SER A 158 -19.99 -8.17 8.28
N ASP A 159 -21.26 -7.81 8.10
CA ASP A 159 -21.92 -7.69 6.80
C ASP A 159 -21.43 -6.49 5.97
N LEU A 160 -20.80 -5.51 6.63
CA LEU A 160 -20.15 -4.35 5.99
C LEU A 160 -18.67 -4.60 5.66
N TRP A 161 -18.10 -5.71 6.11
CA TRP A 161 -16.69 -5.99 5.85
C TRP A 161 -16.50 -6.24 4.35
N ARG A 162 -15.61 -5.47 3.74
CA ARG A 162 -15.26 -5.58 2.32
C ARG A 162 -13.80 -6.01 2.17
N CYS A 163 -13.42 -7.04 2.92
CA CYS A 163 -12.07 -7.61 2.97
C CYS A 163 -11.97 -8.98 2.28
N GLY A 164 -13.08 -9.50 1.75
CA GLY A 164 -13.20 -10.79 1.09
C GLY A 164 -12.72 -10.79 -0.36
N ASP A 165 -13.18 -11.75 -1.13
CA ASP A 165 -12.65 -12.00 -2.47
C ASP A 165 -13.20 -11.02 -3.51
N PRO A 166 -12.37 -10.57 -4.48
CA PRO A 166 -12.81 -9.67 -5.54
C PRO A 166 -13.98 -10.22 -6.38
N GLN A 167 -14.08 -11.55 -6.54
CA GLN A 167 -15.20 -12.20 -7.23
C GLN A 167 -16.56 -11.91 -6.59
N TYR A 168 -16.57 -11.55 -5.30
CA TYR A 168 -17.77 -11.18 -4.55
C TYR A 168 -17.76 -9.69 -4.18
N VAL A 169 -17.06 -8.86 -4.96
CA VAL A 169 -16.89 -7.43 -4.67
C VAL A 169 -16.34 -7.19 -3.26
N ASN A 170 -15.38 -8.04 -2.89
CA ASN A 170 -14.76 -8.10 -1.57
C ASN A 170 -15.69 -8.49 -0.41
N ALA A 171 -16.88 -9.04 -0.66
CA ALA A 171 -17.65 -9.72 0.36
C ALA A 171 -17.11 -11.14 0.63
N ARG A 172 -17.58 -11.78 1.71
CA ARG A 172 -17.26 -13.19 2.04
C ARG A 172 -18.08 -14.20 1.22
N SER A 173 -19.18 -13.75 0.63
CA SER A 173 -20.11 -14.54 -0.19
C SER A 173 -20.70 -13.66 -1.29
N PRO A 174 -21.23 -14.24 -2.37
CA PRO A 174 -21.92 -13.48 -3.42
C PRO A 174 -22.99 -12.55 -2.82
N GLU A 175 -22.92 -11.27 -3.14
CA GLU A 175 -23.98 -10.32 -2.79
C GLU A 175 -25.15 -10.53 -3.77
N ILE A 176 -26.33 -10.89 -3.24
CA ILE A 176 -27.53 -11.08 -4.05
C ILE A 176 -28.23 -9.72 -4.15
N SER A 177 -28.28 -9.14 -5.35
CA SER A 177 -29.05 -7.91 -5.54
C SER A 177 -30.54 -8.18 -5.36
N THR A 178 -31.16 -7.42 -4.48
CA THR A 178 -32.62 -7.35 -4.36
C THR A 178 -33.21 -6.24 -5.23
N THR A 179 -32.38 -5.38 -5.83
CA THR A 179 -32.82 -4.18 -6.56
C THR A 179 -32.96 -4.48 -8.04
N TRP A 180 -34.20 -4.56 -8.50
CA TRP A 180 -34.62 -4.70 -9.89
C TRP A 180 -34.94 -3.32 -10.47
N ILE A 181 -34.09 -2.80 -11.35
CA ILE A 181 -34.36 -1.59 -12.13
C ILE A 181 -34.36 -1.99 -13.61
N ASP A 182 -35.44 -1.70 -14.34
CA ASP A 182 -35.58 -1.98 -15.77
C ASP A 182 -35.26 -3.43 -16.18
N GLN A 183 -35.73 -4.41 -15.41
CA GLN A 183 -35.46 -5.84 -15.62
C GLN A 183 -33.97 -6.22 -15.58
N LYS A 184 -33.12 -5.37 -15.00
CA LYS A 184 -31.69 -5.60 -14.85
C LYS A 184 -31.32 -5.59 -13.38
N LEU A 185 -30.43 -6.51 -13.05
CA LEU A 185 -29.84 -6.60 -11.74
C LEU A 185 -28.78 -5.49 -11.63
N VAL A 186 -29.16 -4.31 -11.12
CA VAL A 186 -28.24 -3.18 -11.00
C VAL A 186 -27.57 -3.22 -9.64
N TYR A 187 -26.54 -4.05 -9.53
CA TYR A 187 -25.69 -4.09 -8.35
C TYR A 187 -24.22 -4.05 -8.77
N TYR A 188 -23.65 -2.85 -8.77
CA TYR A 188 -22.24 -2.63 -9.04
C TYR A 188 -21.67 -1.77 -7.91
N ARG A 189 -20.92 -2.41 -7.01
CA ARG A 189 -20.07 -1.72 -6.04
C ARG A 189 -18.65 -1.71 -6.59
N ALA A 190 -17.96 -0.58 -6.46
CA ALA A 190 -16.56 -0.51 -6.84
C ALA A 190 -15.72 -1.39 -5.88
N PRO A 191 -14.56 -1.91 -6.31
CA PRO A 191 -13.63 -2.60 -5.42
C PRO A 191 -13.29 -1.72 -4.21
N TYR A 192 -13.21 -2.33 -3.04
CA TYR A 192 -12.81 -1.62 -1.83
C TYR A 192 -11.36 -1.12 -1.98
N PRO A 193 -10.98 0.07 -1.48
CA PRO A 193 -9.62 0.57 -1.67
C PRO A 193 -8.59 -0.42 -1.12
N GLY A 194 -7.51 -0.66 -1.87
CA GLY A 194 -6.53 -1.69 -1.52
C GLY A 194 -6.86 -3.11 -1.97
N SER A 195 -8.06 -3.35 -2.50
CA SER A 195 -8.43 -4.59 -3.18
C SER A 195 -7.64 -4.73 -4.49
N PRO A 196 -7.18 -5.95 -4.85
CA PRO A 196 -7.35 -7.21 -4.12
C PRO A 196 -6.45 -7.32 -2.90
N PHE A 197 -6.98 -7.93 -1.83
CA PHE A 197 -6.22 -8.25 -0.63
C PHE A 197 -5.54 -9.61 -0.77
N LYS A 198 -4.38 -9.76 -0.12
CA LYS A 198 -3.64 -11.01 -0.06
C LYS A 198 -3.47 -11.48 1.39
N ASP A 199 -3.53 -12.77 1.62
CA ASP A 199 -3.35 -13.33 2.97
C ASP A 199 -1.88 -13.31 3.38
N ASN A 200 -1.62 -13.13 4.68
CA ASN A 200 -0.28 -13.31 5.23
C ASN A 200 0.15 -14.76 5.03
N ALA A 201 1.45 -14.96 4.82
CA ALA A 201 2.04 -16.28 4.69
C ALA A 201 3.23 -16.42 5.64
N VAL A 202 3.47 -17.66 6.07
CA VAL A 202 4.64 -18.07 6.83
C VAL A 202 5.35 -19.19 6.08
N ASP A 203 6.67 -19.22 6.19
CA ASP A 203 7.50 -20.30 5.68
C ASP A 203 7.17 -21.60 6.44
N PRO A 204 6.83 -22.70 5.76
CA PRO A 204 6.37 -23.92 6.41
C PRO A 204 7.47 -24.63 7.21
N ASP A 205 8.73 -24.46 6.84
CA ASP A 205 9.86 -25.16 7.45
C ASP A 205 10.43 -24.38 8.65
N THR A 206 10.46 -23.06 8.53
CA THR A 206 11.07 -22.17 9.54
C THR A 206 10.06 -21.41 10.39
N ASN A 207 8.77 -21.47 10.03
CA ASN A 207 7.66 -20.73 10.64
C ASN A 207 7.89 -19.21 10.68
N LYS A 208 8.75 -18.69 9.80
CA LYS A 208 9.05 -17.26 9.70
C LYS A 208 8.05 -16.57 8.78
N PRO A 209 7.61 -15.33 9.10
CA PRO A 209 6.82 -14.51 8.18
C PRO A 209 7.45 -14.38 6.80
N LEU A 210 6.62 -14.44 5.76
CA LEU A 210 7.02 -14.17 4.38
C LEU A 210 6.52 -12.79 3.93
N VAL A 211 7.37 -12.06 3.20
CA VAL A 211 7.00 -10.77 2.57
C VAL A 211 6.13 -11.02 1.34
N VAL A 212 4.82 -11.17 1.55
CA VAL A 212 3.86 -11.47 0.46
C VAL A 212 2.84 -10.37 0.20
N CYS A 213 2.65 -9.46 1.16
CA CYS A 213 1.69 -8.37 1.15
C CYS A 213 2.16 -7.24 2.08
N THR A 214 1.46 -6.11 2.08
CA THR A 214 1.76 -4.92 2.90
C THR A 214 0.89 -4.89 4.17
N PRO A 215 1.45 -4.77 5.39
CA PRO A 215 2.89 -4.70 5.70
C PRO A 215 3.59 -6.07 5.76
N SER A 216 2.84 -7.19 5.74
CA SER A 216 3.27 -8.53 6.17
C SER A 216 3.70 -8.56 7.65
N LEU A 217 3.73 -9.75 8.24
CA LEU A 217 4.12 -9.96 9.64
C LEU A 217 5.65 -9.77 9.87
N GLU A 218 6.44 -9.63 8.80
CA GLU A 218 7.88 -9.38 8.90
C GLU A 218 8.17 -7.89 9.20
N ASN A 219 8.26 -7.52 10.49
CA ASN A 219 8.57 -6.17 10.96
C ASN A 219 10.07 -5.80 10.93
N THR A 220 10.89 -6.49 10.13
CA THR A 220 12.33 -6.20 10.07
C THR A 220 12.68 -5.39 8.82
N GLY A 221 13.25 -4.20 9.02
CA GLY A 221 14.03 -3.51 8.01
C GLY A 221 15.24 -4.37 7.67
N ARG A 222 15.29 -4.91 6.46
CA ARG A 222 16.40 -5.76 6.03
C ARG A 222 17.65 -4.88 5.95
N ARG A 223 18.72 -5.23 6.67
CA ARG A 223 20.06 -4.74 6.34
C ARG A 223 20.45 -5.41 5.03
N CYS A 224 20.24 -4.76 3.89
CA CYS A 224 20.90 -5.16 2.67
C CYS A 224 22.41 -4.98 2.90
N PHE A 225 23.15 -6.10 2.91
CA PHE A 225 24.57 -6.07 2.62
C PHE A 225 24.72 -5.28 1.33
N GLY A 226 25.45 -4.16 1.41
CA GLY A 226 25.61 -3.22 0.30
C GLY A 226 25.86 -3.98 -0.98
N GLY A 227 24.89 -3.91 -1.91
CA GLY A 227 25.11 -4.37 -3.26
C GLY A 227 26.36 -3.66 -3.74
N ALA A 228 27.41 -4.42 -4.08
CA ALA A 228 28.64 -3.86 -4.57
C ALA A 228 28.27 -2.86 -5.66
N SER A 229 28.56 -1.58 -5.43
CA SER A 229 28.18 -0.50 -6.32
C SER A 229 28.54 -0.90 -7.74
N ARG A 230 27.59 -0.76 -8.68
CA ARG A 230 27.75 -1.17 -10.08
C ARG A 230 29.01 -0.56 -10.73
N VAL A 231 29.46 0.56 -10.16
CA VAL A 231 30.74 1.22 -10.46
C VAL A 231 31.94 0.33 -10.13
N VAL A 232 31.95 -0.34 -8.97
CA VAL A 232 33.03 -1.24 -8.53
C VAL A 232 33.11 -2.50 -9.40
N LEU A 233 31.95 -3.07 -9.77
CA LEU A 233 31.89 -4.20 -10.71
C LEU A 233 32.33 -3.79 -12.13
N GLY A 234 31.96 -2.59 -12.57
CA GLY A 234 32.41 -2.02 -13.86
C GLY A 234 33.93 -1.77 -13.90
N PHE A 235 34.51 -1.25 -12.81
CA PHE A 235 35.96 -1.06 -12.70
C PHE A 235 36.72 -2.38 -12.64
N LEU A 236 36.21 -3.39 -11.91
CA LEU A 236 36.81 -4.72 -11.88
C LEU A 236 36.78 -5.40 -13.25
N ALA A 237 35.66 -5.29 -13.99
CA ALA A 237 35.55 -5.81 -15.34
C ALA A 237 36.51 -5.10 -16.31
N ALA A 238 36.64 -3.78 -16.23
CA ALA A 238 37.58 -3.01 -17.05
C ALA A 238 39.05 -3.33 -16.71
N ALA A 239 39.37 -3.52 -15.43
CA ALA A 239 40.70 -3.89 -15.00
C ALA A 239 41.07 -5.31 -15.47
N LEU A 240 40.15 -6.27 -15.38
CA LEU A 240 40.35 -7.63 -15.91
C LEU A 240 40.49 -7.63 -17.44
N TRP A 241 39.77 -6.76 -18.14
CA TRP A 241 39.87 -6.58 -19.59
C TRP A 241 41.25 -6.04 -20.02
N LEU A 242 41.80 -5.07 -19.27
CA LEU A 242 43.13 -4.52 -19.52
C LEU A 242 44.27 -5.50 -19.24
N VAL A 243 44.09 -6.41 -18.27
CA VAL A 243 45.08 -7.46 -17.96
C VAL A 243 45.04 -8.59 -18.99
N ALA A 244 43.87 -8.91 -19.54
CA ALA A 244 43.71 -9.97 -20.55
C ALA A 244 44.18 -9.58 -21.96
N TYR A 245 44.36 -8.28 -22.24
CA TYR A 245 44.81 -7.74 -23.53
C TYR A 245 46.28 -7.29 -23.54
N ARG A 246 47.07 -7.69 -22.52
CA ARG A 246 48.53 -7.60 -22.52
C ARG A 246 49.16 -8.92 -22.91
#